data_AF-A0A542AWL5-F1
#
_entry.id   AF-A0A542AWL5-F1
#
_cell.length_a   1.000
_cell.length_b   1.000
_cell.length_c   1.000
_cell.angle_alpha   90.00
_cell.angle_beta   90.00
_cell.angle_gamma   90.00
#
_symmetry.space_group_name_H-M   'P 1'
#
loop_
_entity.id
_entity.type
_entity.pdbx_description
1 polymer ?
#
loop_
_entity_poly.entity_id
_entity_poly.type
_entity_poly.pdbx_seq_one_letter_code
_entity_poly.pdbx_strand_id
1 'polypeptide(L)'
;MLQQEHYIQSTEEEVSHIESVKNSIEELRESGNFFSVSLQTLELIRRFNHLYIQVFEKMDANPSLLHQLVVAADGLEKKLIRES
;
A
#
# COMPACT_ATOMS: atom_id res chain seq x y z
N MET A 1 -27.33 2.00 -15.60
CA MET A 1 -26.55 2.32 -14.37
C MET A 1 -25.47 1.25 -14.18
N LEU A 2 -24.49 1.17 -15.09
CA LEU A 2 -23.45 0.11 -15.09
C LEU A 2 -22.09 0.58 -14.50
N GLN A 3 -21.93 1.88 -14.20
CA GLN A 3 -20.66 2.43 -13.72
C GLN A 3 -20.43 2.27 -12.20
N GLN A 4 -21.50 2.16 -11.40
CA GLN A 4 -21.36 2.06 -9.94
C GLN A 4 -20.86 0.68 -9.48
N GLU A 5 -21.29 -0.40 -10.13
CA GLU A 5 -20.87 -1.77 -9.75
C GLU A 5 -19.39 -2.01 -10.03
N HIS A 6 -18.89 -1.52 -11.17
CA HIS A 6 -17.46 -1.56 -11.50
C HIS A 6 -16.62 -0.75 -10.51
N TYR A 7 -17.09 0.42 -10.07
CA TYR A 7 -16.38 1.26 -9.10
C TYR A 7 -16.26 0.59 -7.73
N ILE A 8 -17.31 -0.12 -7.30
CA ILE A 8 -17.33 -0.84 -6.02
C ILE A 8 -16.38 -2.05 -6.06
N GLN A 9 -16.40 -2.83 -7.14
CA GLN A 9 -15.46 -3.96 -7.32
C GLN A 9 -13.99 -3.51 -7.35
N SER A 10 -13.67 -2.42 -8.05
CA SER A 10 -12.31 -1.87 -8.07
C SER A 10 -11.83 -1.45 -6.68
N THR A 11 -12.71 -0.95 -5.82
CA THR A 11 -12.36 -0.54 -4.46
C THR A 11 -11.97 -1.74 -3.58
N GLU A 12 -12.67 -2.88 -3.69
CA GLU A 12 -12.34 -4.08 -2.90
C GLU A 12 -11.02 -4.71 -3.33
N GLU A 13 -10.76 -4.78 -4.64
CA GLU A 13 -9.50 -5.27 -5.18
C GLU A 13 -8.33 -4.37 -4.77
N GLU A 14 -8.50 -3.05 -4.84
CA GLU A 14 -7.51 -2.06 -4.38
C GLU A 14 -7.21 -2.20 -2.89
N VAL A 15 -8.23 -2.36 -2.06
CA VAL A 15 -8.07 -2.56 -0.61
C VAL A 15 -7.34 -3.87 -0.32
N SER A 16 -7.71 -4.96 -1.01
CA SER A 16 -7.03 -6.25 -0.89
C SER A 16 -5.54 -6.15 -1.25
N HIS A 17 -5.23 -5.45 -2.34
CA HIS A 17 -3.84 -5.21 -2.75
C HIS A 17 -3.06 -4.41 -1.69
N ILE A 18 -3.66 -3.34 -1.14
CA ILE A 18 -3.05 -2.55 -0.07
C ILE A 18 -2.73 -3.41 1.16
N GLU A 19 -3.68 -4.25 1.60
CA GLU A 19 -3.45 -5.16 2.74
C GLU A 19 -2.36 -6.19 2.45
N SER A 20 -2.29 -6.72 1.22
CA SER A 20 -1.22 -7.63 0.82
C SER A 20 0.15 -6.97 0.93
N VAL A 21 0.30 -5.74 0.42
CA VAL A 21 1.57 -4.99 0.52
C VAL A 21 1.93 -4.69 1.98
N LYS A 22 0.95 -4.33 2.81
CA LYS A 22 1.16 -4.14 4.25
C LYS A 22 1.70 -5.41 4.91
N ASN A 23 1.12 -6.57 4.63
CA ASN A 23 1.59 -7.84 5.16
C ASN A 23 3.03 -8.13 4.74
N SER A 24 3.40 -7.92 3.48
CA SER A 24 4.79 -8.09 3.02
C SER A 24 5.78 -7.17 3.74
N ILE A 25 5.37 -5.94 4.09
CA ILE A 25 6.20 -5.02 4.89
C ILE A 25 6.37 -5.54 6.32
N GLU A 26 5.32 -6.10 6.92
CA GLU A 26 5.39 -6.71 8.25
C GLU A 26 6.31 -7.93 8.26
N GLU A 27 6.21 -8.81 7.26
CA GLU A 27 7.12 -9.95 7.08
C GLU A 27 8.58 -9.50 6.89
N LEU A 28 8.81 -8.44 6.11
CA LEU A 28 10.15 -7.85 5.95
C LEU A 28 10.72 -7.35 7.29
N ARG A 29 9.87 -6.74 8.13
CA ARG A 29 10.23 -6.26 9.47
C ARG A 29 10.55 -7.44 10.39
N GLU A 30 9.72 -8.47 10.40
CA GLU A 30 9.86 -9.64 11.28
C GLU A 30 11.06 -10.52 10.90
N SER A 31 11.34 -10.66 9.61
CA SER A 31 12.51 -11.40 9.11
C SER A 31 13.85 -10.70 9.37
N GLY A 32 13.85 -9.43 9.78
CA GLY A 32 15.07 -8.63 9.96
C GLY A 32 15.72 -8.15 8.65
N ASN A 33 15.15 -8.51 7.50
CA ASN A 33 15.58 -8.07 6.17
C ASN A 33 15.22 -6.62 5.87
N PHE A 34 14.56 -5.94 6.81
CA PHE A 34 14.29 -4.51 6.71
C PHE A 34 15.56 -3.65 6.53
N PHE A 35 16.71 -4.11 7.02
CA PHE A 35 17.97 -3.38 6.85
C PHE A 35 18.69 -3.68 5.53
N SER A 36 18.24 -4.66 4.74
CA SER A 36 18.84 -5.01 3.45
C SER A 36 18.18 -4.32 2.26
N VAL A 37 17.02 -3.67 2.45
CA VAL A 37 16.35 -2.90 1.39
C VAL A 37 16.98 -1.52 1.22
N SER A 38 16.81 -0.94 0.02
CA SER A 38 17.38 0.36 -0.29
C SER A 38 16.71 1.49 0.50
N LEU A 39 17.44 2.60 0.73
CA LEU A 39 16.89 3.79 1.38
C LEU A 39 15.64 4.34 0.64
N GLN A 40 15.60 4.19 -0.68
CA GLN A 40 14.44 4.56 -1.47
C GLN A 40 13.22 3.71 -1.13
N THR A 41 13.40 2.40 -0.97
CA THR A 41 12.35 1.47 -0.55
C THR A 41 11.88 1.78 0.87
N LEU A 42 12.80 2.06 1.79
CA LEU A 42 12.47 2.48 3.15
C LEU A 42 11.62 3.76 3.20
N GLU A 43 11.98 4.75 2.38
CA GLU A 43 11.21 5.99 2.29
C GLU A 43 9.81 5.76 1.69
N LEU A 44 9.70 4.84 0.73
CA LEU A 44 8.41 4.46 0.15
C LEU A 44 7.54 3.70 1.17
N ILE A 45 8.11 2.80 1.96
CA ILE A 45 7.44 2.11 3.08
C ILE A 45 6.92 3.14 4.08
N ARG A 46 7.76 4.12 4.45
CA ARG A 46 7.36 5.21 5.35
C ARG A 46 6.16 5.99 4.81
N ARG A 47 6.19 6.34 3.52
CA ARG A 47 5.09 7.05 2.85
C ARG A 47 3.81 6.22 2.80
N PHE A 48 3.92 4.94 2.46
CA PHE A 48 2.79 4.01 2.44
C PHE A 48 2.13 3.90 3.82
N ASN A 49 2.91 3.65 4.87
CA ASN A 49 2.39 3.55 6.25
C ASN A 49 1.68 4.85 6.67
N HIS A 50 2.23 6.01 6.29
CA HIS A 50 1.60 7.29 6.57
C HIS A 50 0.23 7.42 5.89
N LEU A 51 0.14 7.07 4.60
CA LEU A 51 -1.12 7.11 3.84
C LEU A 51 -2.13 6.09 4.36
N TYR A 52 -1.67 4.88 4.70
CA TYR A 52 -2.50 3.83 5.28
C TYR A 52 -3.20 4.30 6.56
N ILE A 53 -2.45 4.91 7.48
CA ILE A 53 -3.00 5.49 8.72
C ILE A 53 -4.03 6.58 8.40
N GLN A 54 -3.77 7.45 7.41
CA GLN A 54 -4.75 8.49 7.05
C GLN A 54 -6.05 7.91 6.51
N VAL A 55 -5.97 6.92 5.63
CA VAL A 55 -7.13 6.34 4.96
C VAL A 55 -7.92 5.43 5.90
N PHE A 56 -7.26 4.48 6.57
CA PHE A 56 -7.95 3.41 7.31
C PHE A 56 -8.13 3.70 8.80
N GLU A 57 -7.15 4.31 9.47
CA GLU A 57 -7.24 4.56 10.92
C GLU A 57 -7.92 5.90 11.23
N LYS A 58 -7.61 6.94 10.47
CA LYS A 58 -8.25 8.26 10.62
C LYS A 58 -9.56 8.38 9.85
N MET A 59 -9.92 7.35 9.06
CA MET A 59 -11.14 7.31 8.24
C MET A 59 -11.31 8.55 7.35
N ASP A 60 -10.20 9.07 6.81
CA ASP A 60 -10.27 10.17 5.86
C ASP A 60 -10.75 9.61 4.51
N ALA A 61 -12.05 9.79 4.25
CA ALA A 61 -12.73 9.31 3.05
C ALA A 61 -12.35 10.08 1.77
N ASN A 62 -11.27 10.86 1.78
CA ASN A 62 -10.78 11.57 0.60
C ASN A 62 -10.32 10.57 -0.48
N PRO A 63 -10.99 10.50 -1.64
CA PRO A 63 -10.63 9.56 -2.72
C PRO A 63 -9.20 9.77 -3.25
N SER A 64 -8.67 10.99 -3.13
CA SER A 64 -7.28 11.29 -3.51
C SER A 64 -6.27 10.57 -2.61
N LEU A 65 -6.57 10.42 -1.31
CA LEU A 65 -5.69 9.71 -0.38
C LEU A 65 -5.70 8.21 -0.67
N LEU A 66 -6.87 7.63 -0.94
CA LEU A 66 -6.98 6.25 -1.36
C LEU A 66 -6.20 6.00 -2.64
N HIS A 67 -6.37 6.84 -3.67
CA HIS A 67 -5.62 6.71 -4.91
C HIS A 67 -4.09 6.82 -4.69
N GLN A 68 -3.64 7.76 -3.86
CA GLN A 68 -2.23 7.88 -3.51
C GLN A 68 -1.70 6.64 -2.79
N LEU A 69 -2.52 6.01 -1.94
CA LEU A 69 -2.17 4.80 -1.24
C LEU A 69 -2.06 3.60 -2.20
N VAL A 70 -2.99 3.45 -3.14
CA VAL A 70 -2.93 2.43 -4.19
C VAL A 70 -1.66 2.58 -5.03
N VAL A 71 -1.35 3.80 -5.48
CA VAL A 71 -0.12 4.07 -6.26
C VAL A 71 1.15 3.78 -5.43
N ALA A 72 1.13 4.07 -4.12
CA ALA A 72 2.24 3.73 -3.24
C ALA A 72 2.38 2.20 -3.06
N ALA A 73 1.27 1.47 -2.97
CA ALA A 73 1.23 0.01 -2.87
C ALA A 73 1.85 -0.62 -4.13
N ASP A 74 1.40 -0.21 -5.32
CA ASP A 74 1.95 -0.66 -6.62
C ASP A 74 3.47 -0.43 -6.72
N GLY A 75 3.91 0.74 -6.27
CA GLY A 75 5.33 1.10 -6.27
C GLY A 75 6.15 0.22 -5.33
N LEU A 76 5.59 -0.10 -4.15
CA LEU A 76 6.24 -0.92 -3.14
C LEU A 76 6.32 -2.37 -3.54
N GLU A 77 5.23 -2.95 -4.03
CA GLU A 77 5.21 -4.33 -4.50
C GLU A 77 6.34 -4.57 -5.51
N LYS A 78 6.44 -3.69 -6.53
CA LYS A 78 7.50 -3.77 -7.55
C LYS A 78 8.91 -3.62 -6.96
N LYS A 79 9.08 -2.76 -5.95
CA LYS A 79 10.37 -2.55 -5.28
C LYS A 79 10.75 -3.74 -4.42
N LEU A 80 9.82 -4.27 -3.63
CA LEU A 80 10.03 -5.41 -2.75
C LEU A 80 10.37 -6.66 -3.57
N ILE A 81 9.64 -6.96 -4.65
CA ILE A 81 9.97 -8.08 -5.57
C ILE A 81 11.38 -7.97 -6.15
N ARG A 82 11.87 -6.75 -6.39
CA ARG A 82 13.20 -6.52 -6.97
C ARG A 82 14.33 -6.62 -5.94
N GLU A 83 14.03 -6.36 -4.66
CA GLU A 83 15.01 -6.27 -3.58
C GLU A 83 14.96 -7.47 -2.60
N SER A 84 14.03 -8.41 -2.80
CA SER A 84 13.98 -9.72 -2.13
C SER A 84 14.68 -10.80 -2.96
#